data_AF-A0A9E2NLS1-F1
#
_entry.id   AF-A0A9E2NLS1-F1
#
_cell.length_a   1.000
_cell.length_b   1.000
_cell.length_c   1.000
_cell.angle_alpha   90.00
_cell.angle_beta   90.00
_cell.angle_gamma   90.00
#
_symmetry.space_group_name_H-M   'P 1'
#
loop_
_entity.id
_entity.type
_entity.pdbx_description
1 polymer ?
#
loop_
_entity_poly.entity_id
_entity_poly.type
_entity_poly.pdbx_seq_one_letter_code
_entity_poly.pdbx_strand_id
1 'polypeptide(L)'
;ASISGTETLYFPSTTDTRGKAIAQLVQNAIVNNCGMINRGIKARSDLYVLRTTNMPAILIETGFLTNASDASRINTSSFINLWSRAVYNAIVEGFKLI
;
A
#
# COMPACT_ATOMS: atom_id res chain seq x y z
N ALA A 1 -18.06 -14.70 -6.14
CA ALA A 1 -17.27 -14.21 -5.01
C ALA A 1 -16.98 -12.73 -5.23
N SER A 2 -17.24 -11.88 -4.23
CA SER A 2 -16.88 -10.46 -4.30
C SER A 2 -15.41 -10.28 -3.91
N ILE A 3 -14.66 -9.46 -4.65
CA ILE A 3 -13.26 -9.15 -4.36
C ILE A 3 -13.14 -8.21 -3.16
N SER A 4 -12.10 -8.35 -2.35
CA SER A 4 -11.81 -7.50 -1.18
C SER A 4 -10.32 -7.50 -0.83
N GLY A 5 -9.93 -6.58 0.05
CA GLY A 5 -8.57 -6.48 0.60
C GLY A 5 -7.75 -5.35 0.00
N THR A 6 -6.48 -5.31 0.38
CA THR A 6 -5.54 -4.22 0.03
C THR A 6 -4.31 -4.75 -0.70
N GLU A 7 -3.81 -3.96 -1.65
CA GLU A 7 -2.56 -4.18 -2.38
C GLU A 7 -1.75 -2.89 -2.45
N THR A 8 -0.42 -3.05 -2.53
CA THR A 8 0.50 -1.92 -2.70
C THR A 8 1.25 -2.08 -4.02
N LEU A 9 1.15 -1.08 -4.89
CA LEU A 9 1.71 -1.07 -6.23
C LEU A 9 3.06 -0.35 -6.24
N TYR A 10 3.99 -0.81 -7.06
CA TYR A 10 5.31 -0.19 -7.24
C TYR A 10 5.78 -0.28 -8.69
N PHE A 11 6.67 0.61 -9.10
CA PHE A 11 7.31 0.51 -10.42
C PHE A 11 8.39 -0.58 -10.42
N PRO A 12 8.38 -1.56 -11.35
CA PRO A 12 9.43 -2.56 -11.44
C PRO A 12 10.71 -1.95 -12.02
N SER A 13 11.77 -1.88 -11.21
CA SER A 13 13.10 -1.44 -11.65
C SER A 13 14.16 -2.44 -11.19
N THR A 14 15.16 -2.66 -12.06
CA THR A 14 16.35 -3.48 -11.75
C THR A 14 17.48 -2.68 -11.15
N THR A 15 17.48 -1.35 -11.31
CA THR A 15 18.54 -0.45 -10.83
C THR A 15 18.18 0.28 -9.54
N ASP A 16 16.88 0.46 -9.25
CA ASP A 16 16.39 1.02 -8.00
C ASP A 16 15.26 0.16 -7.43
N THR A 17 15.60 -0.68 -6.46
CA THR A 17 14.65 -1.62 -5.82
C THR A 17 13.98 -1.03 -4.58
N ARG A 18 14.28 0.21 -4.20
CA ARG A 18 13.75 0.84 -2.97
C ARG A 18 12.23 0.98 -3.02
N GLY A 19 11.65 1.29 -4.17
CA GLY A 19 10.19 1.34 -4.35
C GLY A 19 9.51 0.00 -4.03
N LYS A 20 10.11 -1.12 -4.47
CA LYS A 20 9.63 -2.47 -4.14
C LYS A 20 9.76 -2.78 -2.65
N ALA A 21 10.89 -2.42 -2.04
CA ALA A 21 11.13 -2.63 -0.61
C ALA A 21 10.14 -1.83 0.26
N ILE A 22 9.93 -0.55 -0.05
CA ILE A 22 8.96 0.31 0.63
C ILE A 22 7.53 -0.22 0.44
N ALA A 23 7.17 -0.67 -0.76
CA ALA A 23 5.86 -1.29 -0.99
C ALA A 23 5.64 -2.53 -0.11
N GLN A 24 6.65 -3.37 0.05
CA GLN A 24 6.57 -4.57 0.89
C GLN A 24 6.44 -4.21 2.38
N LEU A 25 7.20 -3.22 2.85
CA LEU A 25 7.11 -2.72 4.23
C LEU A 25 5.71 -2.17 4.53
N VAL A 26 5.19 -1.31 3.65
CA VAL A 26 3.86 -0.70 3.81
C VAL A 26 2.75 -1.76 3.75
N GLN A 27 2.81 -2.70 2.79
CA GLN A 27 1.84 -3.79 2.69
C GLN A 27 1.80 -4.63 3.98
N ASN A 28 2.97 -5.01 4.51
CA ASN A 28 3.06 -5.78 5.74
C ASN A 28 2.52 -5.01 6.95
N ALA A 29 2.88 -3.73 7.08
CA ALA A 29 2.40 -2.88 8.17
C ALA A 29 0.87 -2.75 8.14
N ILE A 30 0.28 -2.51 6.98
CA ILE A 30 -1.18 -2.42 6.83
C ILE A 30 -1.84 -3.75 7.21
N VAL A 31 -1.39 -4.88 6.65
CA VAL A 31 -2.02 -6.18 6.90
C VAL A 31 -1.94 -6.56 8.38
N ASN A 32 -0.78 -6.38 9.01
CA ASN A 32 -0.55 -6.77 10.40
C ASN A 32 -1.31 -5.90 11.40
N ASN A 33 -1.45 -4.60 11.12
CA ASN A 33 -2.07 -3.65 12.06
C ASN A 33 -3.55 -3.42 11.78
N CYS A 34 -3.96 -3.42 10.51
CA CYS A 34 -5.32 -3.06 10.09
C CYS A 34 -6.19 -4.29 9.79
N GLY A 35 -5.65 -5.52 9.82
CA GLY A 35 -6.42 -6.76 9.61
C GLY A 35 -7.13 -6.80 8.26
N MET A 36 -6.51 -6.26 7.21
CA MET A 36 -7.02 -6.30 5.84
C MET A 36 -6.62 -7.61 5.15
N ILE A 37 -7.46 -8.08 4.22
CA ILE A 37 -7.08 -9.22 3.37
C ILE A 37 -5.86 -8.82 2.54
N ASN A 38 -4.79 -9.61 2.66
CA ASN A 38 -3.52 -9.34 2.00
C ASN A 38 -3.56 -9.80 0.54
N ARG A 39 -3.50 -8.85 -0.40
CA ARG A 39 -3.40 -9.15 -1.85
C ARG A 39 -1.97 -9.05 -2.38
N GLY A 40 -1.04 -8.71 -1.50
CA GLY A 40 0.39 -8.58 -1.76
C GLY A 40 0.76 -7.29 -2.47
N ILE A 41 2.03 -7.20 -2.85
CA ILE A 41 2.55 -6.12 -3.67
C ILE A 41 2.42 -6.45 -5.16
N LYS A 42 2.22 -5.45 -6.02
CA LYS A 42 2.11 -5.64 -7.48
C LYS A 42 3.05 -4.70 -8.23
N ALA A 43 3.78 -5.25 -9.19
CA ALA A 43 4.55 -4.45 -10.13
C ALA A 43 3.59 -3.79 -11.14
N ARG A 44 3.73 -2.47 -11.34
CA ARG A 44 2.96 -1.67 -12.29
C ARG A 44 3.87 -0.69 -13.02
N SER A 45 4.13 -0.95 -14.30
CA SER A 45 4.93 -0.08 -15.17
C SER A 45 4.09 0.93 -15.95
N ASP A 46 2.77 0.77 -15.94
CA ASP A 46 1.79 1.54 -16.70
C ASP A 46 1.26 2.78 -15.97
N LEU A 47 1.38 2.83 -14.65
CA LEU A 47 0.87 3.93 -13.84
C LEU A 47 1.79 5.15 -13.92
N TYR A 48 1.27 6.27 -14.43
CA TYR A 48 2.02 7.51 -14.64
C TYR A 48 2.78 7.95 -13.40
N VAL A 49 2.10 8.04 -12.26
CA VAL A 49 2.69 8.49 -10.98
C VAL A 49 3.82 7.58 -10.48
N LEU A 50 3.83 6.29 -10.83
CA LEU A 50 4.91 5.39 -10.46
C LEU A 50 6.07 5.47 -11.45
N ARG A 51 5.77 5.67 -12.75
CA ARG A 51 6.75 5.68 -13.83
C ARG A 51 7.52 7.00 -13.97
N THR A 52 6.89 8.14 -13.69
CA THR A 52 7.48 9.47 -13.96
C THR A 52 8.08 10.13 -12.73
N THR A 53 8.03 9.46 -11.59
CA THR A 53 8.51 9.98 -10.32
C THR A 53 9.98 9.60 -10.12
N ASN A 54 10.83 10.59 -9.79
CA ASN A 54 12.28 10.40 -9.72
C ASN A 54 12.78 9.79 -8.40
N MET A 55 11.98 9.86 -7.33
CA MET A 55 12.27 9.18 -6.06
C MET A 55 11.47 7.87 -5.96
N PRO A 56 11.79 6.97 -5.02
CA PRO A 56 10.99 5.77 -4.80
C PRO A 56 9.50 6.11 -4.58
N ALA A 57 8.62 5.46 -5.34
CA ALA A 57 7.18 5.73 -5.31
C ALA A 57 6.38 4.42 -5.15
N ILE A 58 5.27 4.52 -4.42
CA ILE A 58 4.28 3.45 -4.23
C ILE A 58 2.86 4.02 -4.39
N LEU A 59 1.90 3.16 -4.71
CA LEU A 59 0.47 3.48 -4.69
C LEU A 59 -0.26 2.42 -3.86
N ILE A 60 -1.08 2.83 -2.90
CA ILE A 60 -1.79 1.90 -2.02
C ILE A 60 -3.26 1.82 -2.44
N GLU A 61 -3.70 0.64 -2.84
CA GLU A 61 -5.11 0.34 -3.04
C GLU A 61 -5.71 -0.05 -1.68
N THR A 62 -6.48 0.86 -1.09
CA THR A 62 -6.89 0.76 0.32
C THR A 62 -7.89 -0.36 0.58
N GLY A 63 -8.84 -0.56 -0.34
CA GLY A 63 -9.92 -1.53 -0.26
C GLY A 63 -10.88 -1.36 -1.43
N PHE A 64 -11.79 -2.31 -1.63
CA PHE A 64 -12.73 -2.27 -2.75
C PHE A 64 -14.02 -1.54 -2.35
N LEU A 65 -14.29 -0.37 -2.94
CA LEU A 65 -15.57 0.34 -2.73
C LEU A 65 -16.79 -0.45 -3.23
N THR A 66 -16.59 -1.35 -4.21
CA THR A 66 -17.61 -2.27 -4.70
C THR A 66 -17.89 -3.43 -3.73
N ASN A 67 -17.08 -3.59 -2.69
CA ASN A 67 -17.28 -4.55 -1.62
C ASN A 67 -17.83 -3.84 -0.39
N ALA A 68 -19.08 -4.15 0.00
CA ALA A 68 -19.73 -3.47 1.12
C ALA A 68 -18.97 -3.59 2.45
N SER A 69 -18.25 -4.69 2.68
CA SER A 69 -17.43 -4.88 3.89
C SER A 69 -16.21 -3.97 3.88
N ASP A 70 -15.50 -3.86 2.76
CA ASP A 70 -14.35 -2.93 2.65
C ASP A 70 -14.86 -1.48 2.73
N ALA A 71 -15.86 -1.12 1.92
CA ALA A 71 -16.41 0.24 1.85
C ALA A 71 -16.89 0.77 3.21
N SER A 72 -17.62 -0.04 3.97
CA SER A 72 -18.09 0.36 5.31
C SER A 72 -16.93 0.51 6.30
N ARG A 73 -15.93 -0.37 6.24
CA ARG A 73 -14.78 -0.38 7.14
C ARG A 73 -13.85 0.80 6.91
N ILE A 74 -13.47 1.05 5.66
CA ILE A 74 -12.46 2.07 5.30
C ILE A 74 -12.95 3.51 5.57
N ASN A 75 -14.26 3.70 5.73
CA ASN A 75 -14.87 5.00 6.00
C ASN A 75 -15.05 5.28 7.51
N THR A 76 -14.57 4.41 8.40
CA THR A 76 -14.65 4.63 9.85
C THR A 76 -13.45 5.39 10.38
N SER A 77 -13.66 6.31 11.31
CA SER A 77 -12.58 7.08 11.94
C SER A 77 -11.56 6.19 12.65
N SER A 78 -12.01 5.08 13.25
CA SER A 78 -11.12 4.11 13.90
C SER A 78 -10.19 3.43 12.88
N PHE A 79 -10.73 3.00 11.73
CA PHE A 79 -9.92 2.43 10.66
C PHE A 79 -8.95 3.47 10.07
N ILE A 80 -9.42 4.69 9.79
CA ILE A 80 -8.57 5.77 9.27
C ILE A 80 -7.39 6.02 10.21
N ASN A 81 -7.63 6.13 11.52
CA ASN A 81 -6.55 6.34 12.49
C ASN A 81 -5.54 5.19 12.54
N LEU A 82 -6.03 3.94 12.54
CA LEU A 82 -5.20 2.74 12.55
C LEU A 82 -4.36 2.64 11.27
N TRP A 83 -4.99 2.87 10.13
CA TRP A 83 -4.37 2.90 8.81
C TRP A 83 -3.30 3.97 8.71
N SER A 84 -3.63 5.21 9.06
CA SER A 84 -2.69 6.33 9.04
C SER A 84 -1.47 6.06 9.92
N ARG A 85 -1.66 5.46 11.11
CA ARG A 85 -0.53 5.08 11.98
C ARG A 85 0.34 4.00 11.36
N ALA A 86 -0.27 2.96 10.78
CA ALA A 86 0.45 1.88 10.13
C ALA A 86 1.28 2.37 8.94
N VAL A 87 0.69 3.19 8.07
CA VAL A 87 1.36 3.80 6.91
C VAL A 87 2.47 4.76 7.36
N TYR A 88 2.21 5.61 8.35
CA TYR A 88 3.21 6.53 8.89
C TYR A 88 4.46 5.78 9.41
N ASN A 89 4.26 4.75 10.23
CA ASN A 89 5.37 3.97 10.79
C ASN A 89 6.18 3.28 9.68
N ALA A 90 5.50 2.71 8.69
CA ALA A 90 6.15 2.05 7.56
C ALA A 90 6.94 3.03 6.67
N ILE A 91 6.42 4.25 6.47
CA ILE A 91 7.15 5.29 5.74
C ILE A 91 8.40 5.73 6.51
N VAL A 92 8.29 5.95 7.83
CA VAL A 92 9.44 6.30 8.68
C VAL A 92 10.51 5.21 8.63
N GLU A 93 10.12 3.94 8.64
CA GLU A 93 11.05 2.83 8.46
C GLU A 93 11.63 2.81 7.03
N GLY A 94 10.80 3.03 6.02
CA GLY A 94 11.20 3.10 4.62
C GLY A 94 12.23 4.20 4.33
N PHE A 95 12.18 5.33 5.03
CA PHE A 95 13.19 6.39 4.92
C PHE A 95 14.60 5.94 5.32
N LYS A 96 14.74 4.87 6.12
CA LYS A 96 16.05 4.29 6.45
C LYS A 96 16.68 3.51 5.30
N LEU A 97 15.93 3.26 4.23
CA LEU A 97 16.38 2.59 3.00
C LEU A 97 16.85 3.58 1.92
N ILE A 98 16.72 4.89 2.17
CA ILE A 98 17.03 5.98 1.24
C ILE A 98 18.36 6.60 1.65
#